data_AF-A0A7U7J0D0-F1
#
_entry.id   AF-A0A7U7J0D0-F1
#
_cell.length_a   1.000
_cell.length_b   1.000
_cell.length_c   1.000
_cell.angle_alpha   90.00
_cell.angle_beta   90.00
_cell.angle_gamma   90.00
#
_symmetry.space_group_name_H-M   'P 1'
#
loop_
_entity.id
_entity.type
_entity.pdbx_description
1 polymer ?
#
loop_
_entity_poly.entity_id
_entity_poly.type
_entity_poly.pdbx_seq_one_letter_code
_entity_poly.pdbx_strand_id
1 'polypeptide(L)'
;MKTALVGIVKNEAHDILYWLAWHALLGVDSFILFDDDSDDGTRDLITAASLHWDVRLFHIREHSLDLSSQDHAERQRQVYLDALSAIAMDEQSYDWVGFLDTDEYVRLYAHETLPEFLESLPADAGAVALHWQVYGHDNHITTPSLPPFHSFSRHSTAGEAINRHVKSFIRPHCWKKGKWVNVHYFALAEGRYVTSSGAPVAWSAVPGITVGYPDWAVASLMHFQRRSLEQFVKRVLNRKDLQLTLSDHQLAQWNDIEDTVPREKTSDVLRWVRPVITAGAMTVLEEMRRQHPPIPGLTPPSTRQNPAGFRVFSLHPKDARHPGLVNDLLQDLGSAEQQGGEFQLFLIQSLIHPEAAFLFGLDEKDRIRDFFILHDGRLTGLPRYDILPVIEQTAIALRQHGGQKRFLCSPPTEPMAPDRQAVSLWECFITIPQETTPSGASWLSLSPFNLLEMALGAPTFTLDTISTLTAIDRETTVWLLPLLALHLQAPQYRELHSHLGALAPFIL
;
A
#
# COMPACT_ATOMS: atom_id res chain seq x y z
N MET A 1 18.24 4.68 -18.88
CA MET A 1 17.07 5.36 -19.46
C MET A 1 16.17 5.87 -18.34
N LYS A 2 15.55 7.05 -18.47
CA LYS A 2 14.71 7.69 -17.46
C LYS A 2 13.24 7.74 -17.88
N THR A 3 12.32 7.30 -17.02
CA THR A 3 10.90 7.14 -17.33
C THR A 3 10.02 7.90 -16.33
N ALA A 4 9.01 8.61 -16.82
CA ALA A 4 7.97 9.21 -15.99
C ALA A 4 6.58 8.59 -16.23
N LEU A 5 5.74 8.61 -15.20
CA LEU A 5 4.31 8.38 -15.33
C LEU A 5 3.53 9.67 -15.07
N VAL A 6 2.57 9.96 -15.94
CA VAL A 6 1.63 11.06 -15.82
C VAL A 6 0.24 10.49 -15.56
N GLY A 7 -0.45 11.00 -14.54
CA GLY A 7 -1.76 10.50 -14.14
C GLY A 7 -2.64 11.59 -13.51
N ILE A 8 -3.94 11.39 -13.55
CA ILE A 8 -4.93 12.21 -12.84
C ILE A 8 -5.51 11.36 -11.72
N VAL A 9 -5.60 11.92 -10.52
CA VAL A 9 -6.05 11.21 -9.32
C VAL A 9 -7.31 11.86 -8.74
N LYS A 10 -8.27 11.04 -8.32
CA LYS A 10 -9.48 11.47 -7.62
C LYS A 10 -9.91 10.40 -6.63
N ASN A 11 -9.75 10.68 -5.34
CA ASN A 11 -10.22 9.81 -4.27
C ASN A 11 -9.73 8.36 -4.39
N GLU A 12 -8.41 8.20 -4.46
CA GLU A 12 -7.69 6.94 -4.62
C GLU A 12 -6.89 6.57 -3.35
N ALA A 13 -7.27 7.06 -2.15
CA ALA A 13 -6.48 6.85 -0.93
C ALA A 13 -6.24 5.37 -0.62
N HIS A 14 -7.17 4.50 -1.04
CA HIS A 14 -7.03 3.05 -0.89
C HIS A 14 -5.91 2.46 -1.76
N ASP A 15 -5.76 2.91 -3.00
CA ASP A 15 -4.97 2.22 -4.03
C ASP A 15 -3.70 2.96 -4.45
N ILE A 16 -3.62 4.27 -4.18
CA ILE A 16 -2.57 5.15 -4.71
C ILE A 16 -1.16 4.72 -4.31
N LEU A 17 -0.96 4.31 -3.06
CA LEU A 17 0.37 3.87 -2.61
C LEU A 17 0.79 2.55 -3.25
N TYR A 18 -0.16 1.65 -3.51
CA TYR A 18 0.13 0.39 -4.19
C TYR A 18 0.45 0.61 -5.67
N TRP A 19 -0.23 1.56 -6.31
CA TRP A 19 0.03 1.96 -7.69
C TRP A 19 1.41 2.61 -7.83
N LEU A 20 1.77 3.53 -6.92
CA LEU A 20 3.11 4.13 -6.88
C LEU A 20 4.19 3.07 -6.65
N ALA A 21 4.00 2.21 -5.64
CA ALA A 21 4.95 1.15 -5.29
C ALA A 21 5.22 0.20 -6.46
N TRP A 22 4.15 -0.27 -7.12
CA TRP A 22 4.27 -1.20 -8.24
C TRP A 22 5.15 -0.62 -9.36
N HIS A 23 4.87 0.60 -9.78
CA HIS A 23 5.58 1.24 -10.88
C HIS A 23 6.99 1.67 -10.49
N ALA A 24 7.21 2.11 -9.24
CA ALA A 24 8.53 2.41 -8.73
C ALA A 24 9.42 1.15 -8.70
N LEU A 25 8.88 0.01 -8.24
CA LEU A 25 9.58 -1.29 -8.25
C LEU A 25 9.84 -1.80 -9.68
N LEU A 26 9.02 -1.41 -10.65
CA LEU A 26 9.24 -1.72 -12.07
C LEU A 26 10.31 -0.83 -12.73
N GLY A 27 10.79 0.22 -12.04
CA GLY A 27 11.83 1.13 -12.52
C GLY A 27 11.32 2.44 -13.11
N VAL A 28 10.14 2.92 -12.71
CA VAL A 28 9.71 4.31 -12.99
C VAL A 28 10.46 5.27 -12.08
N ASP A 29 11.05 6.33 -12.66
CA ASP A 29 11.85 7.31 -11.93
C ASP A 29 11.01 8.43 -11.30
N SER A 30 9.97 8.87 -12.00
CA SER A 30 9.20 10.06 -11.60
C SER A 30 7.71 9.89 -11.82
N PHE A 31 6.91 10.45 -10.92
CA PHE A 31 5.46 10.50 -11.00
C PHE A 31 5.00 11.95 -11.08
N ILE A 32 4.20 12.28 -12.09
CA ILE A 32 3.67 13.62 -12.34
C ILE A 32 2.14 13.50 -12.26
N LEU A 33 1.60 13.81 -11.09
CA LEU A 33 0.21 13.55 -10.74
C LEU A 33 -0.57 14.85 -10.62
N PHE A 34 -1.82 14.81 -11.09
CA PHE A 34 -2.75 15.92 -11.01
C PHE A 34 -3.97 15.53 -10.19
N ASP A 35 -4.18 16.19 -9.06
CA ASP A 35 -5.31 15.96 -8.17
C ASP A 35 -6.55 16.71 -8.67
N ASP A 36 -7.67 15.99 -8.85
CA ASP A 36 -8.99 16.53 -9.22
C ASP A 36 -9.85 16.78 -7.98
N ASP A 37 -9.33 17.56 -7.02
CA ASP A 37 -9.98 17.92 -5.76
C ASP A 37 -10.25 16.72 -4.82
N SER A 38 -9.29 15.83 -4.56
CA SER A 38 -9.53 14.67 -3.67
C SER A 38 -9.84 15.11 -2.24
N ASP A 39 -10.73 14.36 -1.57
CA ASP A 39 -11.23 14.64 -0.21
C ASP A 39 -11.16 13.43 0.74
N ASP A 40 -10.50 12.34 0.32
CA ASP A 40 -10.36 11.09 1.06
C ASP A 40 -8.96 10.86 1.67
N GLY A 41 -8.07 11.86 1.56
CA GLY A 41 -6.67 11.78 2.00
C GLY A 41 -5.68 11.26 0.95
N THR A 42 -6.10 11.09 -0.32
CA THR A 42 -5.20 10.79 -1.45
C THR A 42 -3.99 11.72 -1.48
N ARG A 43 -4.21 13.02 -1.29
CA ARG A 43 -3.15 14.04 -1.31
C ARG A 43 -2.13 13.84 -0.19
N ASP A 44 -2.58 13.45 1.00
CA ASP A 44 -1.71 13.25 2.17
C ASP A 44 -0.77 12.06 1.93
N LEU A 45 -1.30 10.97 1.37
CA LEU A 45 -0.52 9.78 1.02
C LEU A 45 0.50 10.06 -0.08
N ILE A 46 0.11 10.79 -1.14
CA ILE A 46 1.03 11.19 -2.20
C ILE A 46 2.12 12.13 -1.65
N THR A 47 1.76 13.06 -0.77
CA THR A 47 2.71 13.99 -0.13
C THR A 47 3.71 13.21 0.73
N ALA A 48 3.24 12.21 1.49
CA ALA A 48 4.14 11.32 2.23
C ALA A 48 5.09 10.56 1.30
N ALA A 49 4.61 10.07 0.15
CA ALA A 49 5.45 9.39 -0.83
C ALA A 49 6.52 10.31 -1.45
N SER A 50 6.19 11.60 -1.64
CA SER A 50 7.14 12.59 -2.18
C SER A 50 8.37 12.85 -1.30
N LEU A 51 8.34 12.42 -0.03
CA LEU A 51 9.49 12.50 0.88
C LEU A 51 10.63 11.55 0.50
N HIS A 52 10.34 10.53 -0.32
CA HIS A 52 11.26 9.44 -0.63
C HIS A 52 11.41 9.19 -2.14
N TRP A 53 10.44 9.61 -2.96
CA TRP A 53 10.42 9.42 -4.41
C TRP A 53 10.13 10.74 -5.14
N ASP A 54 10.55 10.87 -6.41
CA ASP A 54 10.22 12.03 -7.26
C ASP A 54 8.74 11.99 -7.66
N VAL A 55 7.88 12.37 -6.72
CA VAL A 55 6.44 12.45 -6.88
C VAL A 55 6.05 13.92 -6.86
N ARG A 56 5.59 14.43 -8.00
CA ARG A 56 5.16 15.81 -8.18
C ARG A 56 3.65 15.82 -8.25
N LEU A 57 3.04 16.43 -7.25
CA LEU A 57 1.60 16.56 -7.14
C LEU A 57 1.20 18.00 -7.46
N PHE A 58 0.32 18.15 -8.44
CA PHE A 58 -0.26 19.42 -8.84
C PHE A 58 -1.76 19.40 -8.60
N HIS A 59 -2.34 20.54 -8.29
CA HIS A 59 -3.80 20.66 -8.28
C HIS A 59 -4.29 20.98 -9.70
N ILE A 60 -5.29 20.25 -10.21
CA ILE A 60 -5.74 20.41 -11.60
C ILE A 60 -6.18 21.85 -11.92
N ARG A 61 -6.71 22.56 -10.91
CA ARG A 61 -7.18 23.93 -11.05
C ARG A 61 -6.06 24.97 -11.09
N GLU A 62 -4.85 24.67 -10.62
CA GLU A 62 -3.69 25.58 -10.69
C GLU A 62 -3.19 25.73 -12.13
N HIS A 63 -3.49 24.76 -12.99
CA HIS A 63 -3.13 24.75 -14.41
C HIS A 63 -4.25 25.27 -15.32
N SER A 64 -5.40 25.65 -14.77
CA SER A 64 -6.60 25.98 -15.56
C SER A 64 -6.99 27.46 -15.42
N LEU A 65 -6.83 28.25 -16.49
CA LEU A 65 -7.27 29.66 -16.51
C LEU A 65 -8.75 29.89 -16.89
N ASP A 66 -9.55 28.85 -17.16
CA ASP A 66 -11.01 28.99 -17.30
C ASP A 66 -11.74 27.64 -17.10
N LEU A 67 -12.08 27.30 -15.85
CA LEU A 67 -12.91 26.12 -15.51
C LEU A 67 -14.41 26.45 -15.44
N SER A 68 -14.89 27.43 -16.21
CA SER A 68 -16.34 27.60 -16.37
C SER A 68 -16.99 26.36 -17.01
N SER A 69 -16.22 25.50 -17.69
CA SER A 69 -16.67 24.20 -18.17
C SER A 69 -16.31 23.06 -17.20
N GLN A 70 -17.31 22.31 -16.73
CA GLN A 70 -17.13 21.11 -15.90
C GLN A 70 -16.83 19.84 -16.73
N ASP A 71 -16.47 19.97 -18.01
CA ASP A 71 -16.25 18.81 -18.87
C ASP A 71 -14.98 18.06 -18.46
N HIS A 72 -15.14 16.77 -18.16
CA HIS A 72 -14.06 15.87 -17.76
C HIS A 72 -13.05 15.69 -18.90
N ALA A 73 -13.49 15.60 -20.15
CA ALA A 73 -12.60 15.36 -21.29
C ALA A 73 -11.66 16.55 -21.55
N GLU A 74 -12.17 17.78 -21.42
CA GLU A 74 -11.36 18.98 -21.61
C GLU A 74 -10.33 19.16 -20.47
N ARG A 75 -10.71 18.85 -19.22
CA ARG A 75 -9.75 18.82 -18.10
C ARG A 75 -8.59 17.85 -18.35
N GLN A 76 -8.90 16.61 -18.78
CA GLN A 76 -7.88 15.61 -19.09
C GLN A 76 -6.95 16.06 -20.22
N ARG A 77 -7.54 16.62 -21.28
CA ARG A 77 -6.78 17.16 -22.41
C ARG A 77 -5.79 18.23 -21.97
N GLN A 78 -6.24 19.21 -21.18
CA GLN A 78 -5.41 20.32 -20.75
C GLN A 78 -4.25 19.83 -19.88
N VAL A 79 -4.53 18.98 -18.89
CA VAL A 79 -3.52 18.40 -18.00
C VAL A 79 -2.42 17.68 -18.78
N TYR A 80 -2.80 16.80 -19.71
CA TYR A 80 -1.80 16.04 -20.47
C TYR A 80 -1.02 16.93 -21.44
N LEU A 81 -1.64 17.96 -22.02
CA LEU A 81 -0.93 18.95 -22.83
C LEU A 81 0.07 19.76 -22.01
N ASP A 82 -0.30 20.18 -20.80
CA ASP A 82 0.58 20.95 -19.92
C ASP A 82 1.74 20.10 -19.42
N ALA A 83 1.46 18.87 -18.97
CA ALA A 83 2.49 17.92 -18.56
C ALA A 83 3.48 17.65 -19.70
N LEU A 84 2.98 17.34 -20.91
CA LEU A 84 3.83 17.11 -22.07
C LEU A 84 4.60 18.35 -22.51
N SER A 85 4.00 19.52 -22.44
CA SER A 85 4.67 20.78 -22.79
C SER A 85 5.80 21.09 -21.82
N ALA A 86 5.57 20.93 -20.51
CA ALA A 86 6.58 21.10 -19.48
C ALA A 86 7.73 20.09 -19.64
N ILE A 87 7.42 18.82 -19.91
CA ILE A 87 8.42 17.78 -20.16
C ILE A 87 9.21 18.09 -21.44
N ALA A 88 8.54 18.50 -22.53
CA ALA A 88 9.18 18.79 -23.81
C ALA A 88 10.00 20.10 -23.81
N MET A 89 9.86 20.95 -22.78
CA MET A 89 10.73 22.12 -22.57
C MET A 89 12.09 21.74 -21.99
N ASP A 90 12.17 20.61 -21.28
CA ASP A 90 13.41 20.02 -20.79
C ASP A 90 13.65 18.71 -21.54
N GLU A 91 14.19 18.80 -22.75
CA GLU A 91 14.32 17.66 -23.69
C GLU A 91 15.23 16.52 -23.17
N GLN A 92 15.95 16.72 -22.05
CA GLN A 92 16.73 15.68 -21.37
C GLN A 92 16.07 15.15 -20.08
N SER A 93 14.85 15.59 -19.76
CA SER A 93 14.19 15.24 -18.50
C SER A 93 13.75 13.78 -18.43
N TYR A 94 13.29 13.18 -19.54
CA TYR A 94 12.80 11.80 -19.65
C TYR A 94 12.96 11.23 -21.06
N ASP A 95 13.35 9.96 -21.15
CA ASP A 95 13.42 9.20 -22.40
C ASP A 95 12.04 8.68 -22.83
N TRP A 96 11.20 8.31 -21.85
CA TRP A 96 9.83 7.84 -22.04
C TRP A 96 8.87 8.42 -21.00
N VAL A 97 7.63 8.67 -21.43
CA VAL A 97 6.54 9.13 -20.55
C VAL A 97 5.31 8.26 -20.79
N GLY A 98 4.84 7.60 -19.74
CA GLY A 98 3.60 6.83 -19.73
C GLY A 98 2.41 7.64 -19.21
N PHE A 99 1.23 7.40 -19.78
CA PHE A 99 -0.03 8.01 -19.35
C PHE A 99 -0.95 6.93 -18.84
N LEU A 100 -1.06 6.79 -17.52
CA LEU A 100 -1.77 5.69 -16.88
C LEU A 100 -2.75 6.20 -15.84
N ASP A 101 -3.87 5.50 -15.71
CA ASP A 101 -4.85 5.70 -14.65
C ASP A 101 -4.40 4.89 -13.40
N THR A 102 -4.87 5.26 -12.20
CA THR A 102 -4.48 4.60 -10.94
C THR A 102 -5.06 3.20 -10.77
N ASP A 103 -5.94 2.76 -11.67
CA ASP A 103 -6.44 1.39 -11.77
C ASP A 103 -5.66 0.54 -12.80
N GLU A 104 -4.58 1.07 -13.38
CA GLU A 104 -3.79 0.42 -14.43
C GLU A 104 -2.37 0.11 -13.96
N TYR A 105 -1.94 -1.14 -14.12
CA TYR A 105 -0.63 -1.64 -13.66
C TYR A 105 0.11 -2.31 -14.83
N VAL A 106 1.31 -1.82 -15.14
CA VAL A 106 2.14 -2.43 -16.20
C VAL A 106 2.63 -3.80 -15.76
N ARG A 107 2.38 -4.84 -16.56
CA ARG A 107 2.92 -6.18 -16.36
C ARG A 107 3.84 -6.55 -17.51
N LEU A 108 5.02 -7.04 -17.16
CA LEU A 108 6.03 -7.52 -18.09
C LEU A 108 6.11 -9.05 -18.01
N TYR A 109 6.18 -9.69 -19.17
CA TYR A 109 6.26 -11.15 -19.30
C TYR A 109 7.62 -11.60 -19.84
N ALA A 110 8.29 -10.74 -20.62
CA ALA A 110 9.57 -11.04 -21.25
C ALA A 110 10.76 -10.25 -20.67
N HIS A 111 10.52 -9.38 -19.68
CA HIS A 111 11.51 -8.49 -19.08
C HIS A 111 11.28 -8.37 -17.58
N GLU A 112 12.33 -8.08 -16.82
CA GLU A 112 12.22 -7.89 -15.36
C GLU A 112 11.86 -6.45 -15.01
N THR A 113 12.31 -5.48 -15.81
CA THR A 113 12.12 -4.04 -15.53
C THR A 113 11.54 -3.27 -16.72
N LEU A 114 10.84 -2.17 -16.43
CA LEU A 114 10.28 -1.28 -17.45
C LEU A 114 11.36 -0.65 -18.34
N PRO A 115 12.52 -0.23 -17.80
CA PRO A 115 13.62 0.23 -18.65
C PRO A 115 14.11 -0.83 -19.65
N GLU A 116 14.30 -2.09 -19.24
CA GLU A 116 14.71 -3.17 -20.15
C GLU A 116 13.69 -3.38 -21.28
N PHE A 117 12.40 -3.40 -20.92
CA PHE A 117 11.33 -3.53 -21.89
C PHE A 117 11.35 -2.38 -22.91
N LEU A 118 11.39 -1.13 -22.43
CA LEU A 118 11.36 0.06 -23.29
C LEU A 118 12.63 0.23 -24.14
N GLU A 119 13.79 -0.25 -23.67
CA GLU A 119 15.05 -0.30 -24.43
C GLU A 119 15.03 -1.38 -25.52
N SER A 120 14.28 -2.47 -25.34
CA SER A 120 14.15 -3.54 -26.33
C SER A 120 13.36 -3.15 -27.58
N LEU A 121 12.60 -2.04 -27.50
CA LEU A 121 11.75 -1.59 -28.59
C LEU A 121 12.58 -1.07 -29.78
N PRO A 122 12.06 -1.16 -31.01
CA PRO A 122 12.73 -0.63 -32.20
C PRO A 122 13.13 0.84 -32.05
N ALA A 123 14.29 1.22 -32.62
CA ALA A 123 14.78 2.61 -32.56
C ALA A 123 13.81 3.63 -33.20
N ASP A 124 12.97 3.20 -34.15
CA ASP A 124 11.94 4.02 -34.79
C ASP A 124 10.60 4.07 -34.03
N ALA A 125 10.52 3.43 -32.86
CA ALA A 125 9.35 3.50 -31.98
C ALA A 125 9.32 4.85 -31.25
N GLY A 126 8.42 5.73 -31.69
CA GLY A 126 8.12 6.99 -30.99
C GLY A 126 7.08 6.82 -29.88
N ALA A 127 6.31 5.73 -29.91
CA ALA A 127 5.38 5.34 -28.86
C ALA A 127 5.18 3.83 -28.82
N VAL A 128 4.89 3.28 -27.64
CA VAL A 128 4.41 1.91 -27.46
C VAL A 128 3.01 1.93 -26.87
N ALA A 129 2.11 1.17 -27.49
CA ALA A 129 0.75 0.95 -27.04
C ALA A 129 0.68 -0.38 -26.27
N LEU A 130 0.37 -0.29 -24.98
CA LEU A 130 0.15 -1.43 -24.10
C LEU A 130 -1.35 -1.72 -24.03
N HIS A 131 -1.73 -2.90 -24.49
CA HIS A 131 -3.11 -3.36 -24.43
C HIS A 131 -3.57 -3.64 -23.01
N TRP A 132 -4.82 -3.31 -22.73
CA TRP A 132 -5.50 -3.70 -21.51
C TRP A 132 -5.58 -5.22 -21.38
N GLN A 133 -5.49 -5.66 -20.13
CA GLN A 133 -5.87 -6.98 -19.63
C GLN A 133 -6.84 -6.70 -18.49
N VAL A 134 -8.14 -6.65 -18.79
CA VAL A 134 -9.13 -6.23 -17.79
C VAL A 134 -9.37 -7.33 -16.77
N TYR A 135 -9.22 -6.97 -15.50
CA TYR A 135 -9.49 -7.83 -14.34
C TYR A 135 -10.93 -7.67 -13.87
N GLY A 136 -11.53 -8.78 -13.50
CA GLY A 136 -12.87 -8.86 -12.94
C GLY A 136 -12.93 -8.47 -11.48
N HIS A 137 -14.14 -8.45 -10.94
CA HIS A 137 -14.40 -8.06 -9.55
C HIS A 137 -14.23 -9.22 -8.54
N ASP A 138 -13.96 -10.45 -9.00
CA ASP A 138 -13.77 -11.64 -8.17
C ASP A 138 -14.88 -11.87 -7.12
N ASN A 139 -16.11 -11.45 -7.45
CA ASN A 139 -17.29 -11.47 -6.56
C ASN A 139 -17.15 -10.67 -5.24
N HIS A 140 -16.19 -9.76 -5.14
CA HIS A 140 -16.03 -8.89 -3.98
C HIS A 140 -17.17 -7.88 -3.89
N ILE A 141 -17.84 -7.87 -2.73
CA ILE A 141 -18.86 -6.87 -2.41
C ILE A 141 -18.19 -5.64 -1.77
N THR A 142 -17.37 -5.85 -0.75
CA THR A 142 -16.65 -4.80 -0.03
C THR A 142 -15.24 -4.62 -0.58
N THR A 143 -14.69 -3.44 -0.38
CA THR A 143 -13.30 -3.11 -0.69
C THR A 143 -12.38 -4.06 0.10
N PRO A 144 -11.53 -4.85 -0.56
CA PRO A 144 -10.60 -5.74 0.12
C PRO A 144 -9.46 -4.94 0.76
N SER A 145 -8.84 -5.46 1.83
CA SER A 145 -7.74 -4.77 2.53
C SER A 145 -6.39 -4.84 1.82
N LEU A 146 -6.26 -5.68 0.79
CA LEU A 146 -5.02 -5.90 0.04
C LEU A 146 -5.06 -5.16 -1.32
N PRO A 147 -3.90 -4.97 -1.98
CA PRO A 147 -3.83 -4.29 -3.26
C PRO A 147 -4.70 -4.95 -4.36
N PRO A 148 -5.14 -4.19 -5.38
CA PRO A 148 -5.99 -4.72 -6.46
C PRO A 148 -5.42 -5.97 -7.14
N PHE A 149 -4.12 -5.96 -7.48
CA PHE A 149 -3.43 -7.10 -8.09
C PHE A 149 -3.32 -8.33 -7.18
N HIS A 150 -3.57 -8.17 -5.89
CA HIS A 150 -3.69 -9.31 -4.98
C HIS A 150 -5.13 -9.82 -4.92
N SER A 151 -6.07 -8.91 -4.71
CA SER A 151 -7.46 -9.26 -4.40
C SER A 151 -8.28 -9.67 -5.62
N PHE A 152 -7.99 -9.09 -6.79
CA PHE A 152 -8.65 -9.41 -8.05
C PHE A 152 -7.69 -10.24 -8.90
N SER A 153 -7.81 -11.55 -8.77
CA SER A 153 -6.96 -12.55 -9.43
C SER A 153 -7.51 -13.09 -10.73
N ARG A 154 -8.76 -12.75 -11.10
CA ARG A 154 -9.34 -13.21 -12.36
C ARG A 154 -9.43 -12.11 -13.39
N HIS A 155 -9.08 -12.42 -14.62
CA HIS A 155 -9.17 -11.51 -15.75
C HIS A 155 -9.90 -12.13 -16.93
N SER A 156 -10.27 -11.27 -17.87
CA SER A 156 -10.90 -11.63 -19.13
C SER A 156 -9.99 -12.41 -20.08
N THR A 157 -10.58 -13.09 -21.06
CA THR A 157 -9.81 -13.64 -22.19
C THR A 157 -9.30 -12.54 -23.14
N ALA A 158 -8.21 -12.79 -23.87
CA ALA A 158 -7.69 -11.86 -24.87
C ALA A 158 -8.71 -11.52 -25.99
N GLY A 159 -9.71 -12.38 -26.21
CA GLY A 159 -10.77 -12.19 -27.19
C GLY A 159 -11.85 -11.16 -26.78
N GLU A 160 -11.79 -10.63 -25.56
CA GLU A 160 -12.70 -9.57 -25.13
C GLU A 160 -12.41 -8.25 -25.85
N ALA A 161 -13.45 -7.66 -26.44
CA ALA A 161 -13.30 -6.47 -27.28
C ALA A 161 -12.71 -5.27 -26.51
N ILE A 162 -12.96 -5.18 -25.20
CA ILE A 162 -12.41 -4.12 -24.36
C ILE A 162 -10.87 -4.17 -24.28
N ASN A 163 -10.26 -5.35 -24.37
CA ASN A 163 -8.81 -5.52 -24.35
C ASN A 163 -8.10 -5.00 -25.61
N ARG A 164 -8.85 -4.55 -26.63
CA ARG A 164 -8.30 -3.85 -27.80
C ARG A 164 -7.90 -2.39 -27.50
N HIS A 165 -8.36 -1.84 -26.37
CA HIS A 165 -7.95 -0.53 -25.88
C HIS A 165 -6.53 -0.58 -25.34
N VAL A 166 -5.84 0.55 -25.42
CA VAL A 166 -4.44 0.67 -25.02
C VAL A 166 -4.22 1.90 -24.15
N LYS A 167 -3.14 1.90 -23.39
CA LYS A 167 -2.48 3.13 -22.94
C LYS A 167 -1.09 3.22 -23.54
N SER A 168 -0.54 4.42 -23.52
CA SER A 168 0.67 4.72 -24.29
C SER A 168 1.81 5.17 -23.38
N PHE A 169 3.00 4.64 -23.68
CA PHE A 169 4.26 5.30 -23.37
C PHE A 169 4.75 5.97 -24.65
N ILE A 170 5.24 7.20 -24.56
CA ILE A 170 5.76 7.94 -25.71
C ILE A 170 7.15 8.48 -25.42
N ARG A 171 7.97 8.61 -26.46
CA ARG A 171 9.20 9.39 -26.43
C ARG A 171 8.83 10.87 -26.55
N PRO A 172 9.17 11.73 -25.58
CA PRO A 172 8.73 13.12 -25.59
C PRO A 172 9.18 13.91 -26.84
N HIS A 173 10.39 13.66 -27.35
CA HIS A 173 10.90 14.30 -28.56
C HIS A 173 10.12 13.93 -29.82
N CYS A 174 9.50 12.73 -29.85
CA CYS A 174 8.68 12.28 -30.96
C CYS A 174 7.26 12.87 -30.96
N TRP A 175 6.81 13.46 -29.86
CA TRP A 175 5.46 14.02 -29.75
C TRP A 175 5.28 15.25 -30.64
N LYS A 176 4.13 15.32 -31.33
CA LYS A 176 3.74 16.49 -32.11
C LYS A 176 3.27 17.61 -31.17
N LYS A 177 4.20 18.49 -30.79
CA LYS A 177 4.00 19.60 -29.85
C LYS A 177 2.64 20.31 -30.06
N GLY A 178 1.87 20.43 -28.99
CA GLY A 178 0.54 21.08 -28.98
C GLY A 178 -0.61 20.26 -29.59
N LYS A 179 -0.40 18.97 -29.91
CA LYS A 179 -1.46 18.09 -30.42
C LYS A 179 -1.84 17.04 -29.38
N TRP A 180 -3.14 16.96 -29.13
CA TRP A 180 -3.79 15.91 -28.35
C TRP A 180 -4.92 15.32 -29.20
N VAL A 181 -5.14 14.00 -29.09
CA VAL A 181 -6.22 13.30 -29.79
C VAL A 181 -7.19 12.71 -28.78
N ASN A 182 -6.69 11.87 -27.87
CA ASN A 182 -7.43 11.36 -26.72
C ASN A 182 -6.45 10.87 -25.65
N VAL A 183 -6.98 10.30 -24.55
CA VAL A 183 -6.17 9.79 -23.42
C VAL A 183 -5.37 8.52 -23.73
N HIS A 184 -5.63 7.88 -24.87
CA HIS A 184 -4.99 6.64 -25.29
C HIS A 184 -3.94 6.85 -26.40
N TYR A 185 -4.05 7.93 -27.17
CA TYR A 185 -3.25 8.19 -28.36
C TYR A 185 -2.76 9.64 -28.42
N PHE A 186 -1.45 9.79 -28.63
CA PHE A 186 -0.75 11.07 -28.75
C PHE A 186 -0.15 11.19 -30.14
N ALA A 187 -0.45 12.26 -30.86
CA ALA A 187 0.06 12.43 -32.21
C ALA A 187 1.59 12.57 -32.21
N LEU A 188 2.27 11.83 -33.09
CA LEU A 188 3.72 11.88 -33.25
C LEU A 188 4.11 12.78 -34.43
N ALA A 189 5.21 13.51 -34.29
CA ALA A 189 5.87 14.24 -35.38
C ALA A 189 6.88 13.35 -36.13
N GLU A 190 7.44 12.37 -35.43
CA GLU A 190 8.44 11.42 -35.91
C GLU A 190 8.26 10.04 -35.26
N GLY A 191 8.84 9.00 -35.86
CA GLY A 191 8.68 7.63 -35.42
C GLY A 191 7.27 7.07 -35.63
N ARG A 192 7.02 5.88 -35.08
CA ARG A 192 5.73 5.19 -35.17
C ARG A 192 5.28 4.61 -33.83
N TYR A 193 3.99 4.29 -33.77
CA TYR A 193 3.42 3.47 -32.71
C TYR A 193 3.74 1.99 -32.92
N VAL A 194 4.16 1.33 -31.84
CA VAL A 194 4.42 -0.11 -31.81
C VAL A 194 3.59 -0.81 -30.73
N THR A 195 3.31 -2.09 -30.92
CA THR A 195 2.77 -2.98 -29.88
C THR A 195 3.86 -3.29 -28.84
N SER A 196 3.52 -3.97 -27.74
CA SER A 196 4.51 -4.45 -26.78
C SER A 196 5.57 -5.37 -27.41
N SER A 197 5.24 -6.08 -28.49
CA SER A 197 6.18 -6.89 -29.28
C SER A 197 7.00 -6.10 -30.32
N GLY A 198 6.86 -4.77 -30.40
CA GLY A 198 7.59 -3.92 -31.35
C GLY A 198 6.98 -3.86 -32.77
N ALA A 199 5.90 -4.60 -33.02
CA ALA A 199 5.21 -4.60 -34.31
C ALA A 199 4.43 -3.29 -34.54
N PRO A 200 4.24 -2.82 -35.79
CA PRO A 200 3.41 -1.64 -36.06
C PRO A 200 1.97 -1.81 -35.56
N VAL A 201 1.41 -0.77 -34.95
CA VAL A 201 0.00 -0.79 -34.50
C VAL A 201 -0.95 -0.54 -35.66
N ALA A 202 -1.92 -1.43 -35.86
CA ALA A 202 -3.08 -1.20 -36.72
C ALA A 202 -4.24 -0.63 -35.89
N TRP A 203 -4.57 0.64 -36.11
CA TRP A 203 -5.67 1.32 -35.42
C TRP A 203 -7.03 1.00 -36.03
N SER A 204 -8.05 0.93 -35.18
CA SER A 204 -9.45 0.93 -35.62
C SER A 204 -9.85 2.32 -36.16
N ALA A 205 -11.15 2.52 -36.43
CA ALA A 205 -11.67 3.85 -36.78
C ALA A 205 -11.39 4.92 -35.70
N VAL A 206 -11.17 4.50 -34.45
CA VAL A 206 -10.82 5.38 -33.32
C VAL A 206 -9.40 5.03 -32.83
N PRO A 207 -8.41 5.92 -32.99
CA PRO A 207 -7.08 5.75 -32.40
C PRO A 207 -7.18 5.55 -30.88
N GLY A 208 -6.33 4.70 -30.32
CA GLY A 208 -6.46 4.20 -28.94
C GLY A 208 -7.17 2.85 -28.83
N ILE A 209 -7.81 2.39 -29.92
CA ILE A 209 -8.37 1.04 -30.04
C ILE A 209 -7.74 0.39 -31.27
N THR A 210 -7.14 -0.78 -31.09
CA THR A 210 -6.47 -1.52 -32.17
C THR A 210 -7.45 -2.38 -32.98
N VAL A 211 -7.12 -2.76 -34.22
CA VAL A 211 -7.95 -3.68 -35.03
C VAL A 211 -7.90 -5.10 -34.47
N GLY A 212 -6.69 -5.58 -34.20
CA GLY A 212 -6.44 -6.91 -33.65
C GLY A 212 -6.66 -6.98 -32.15
N TYR A 213 -6.81 -8.20 -31.64
CA TYR A 213 -6.78 -8.51 -30.22
C TYR A 213 -5.33 -8.53 -29.70
N PRO A 214 -5.13 -8.35 -28.38
CA PRO A 214 -3.79 -8.42 -27.80
C PRO A 214 -3.18 -9.83 -27.83
N ASP A 215 -1.84 -9.88 -27.82
CA ASP A 215 -1.08 -11.12 -27.62
C ASP A 215 -0.55 -11.29 -26.17
N TRP A 216 -0.41 -10.18 -25.42
CA TRP A 216 0.18 -10.06 -24.07
C TRP A 216 1.52 -10.79 -23.86
N ALA A 217 2.20 -11.25 -24.91
CA ALA A 217 3.35 -12.15 -24.78
C ALA A 217 4.59 -11.44 -24.21
N VAL A 218 4.67 -10.12 -24.38
CA VAL A 218 5.80 -9.28 -23.91
C VAL A 218 5.40 -8.42 -22.73
N ALA A 219 4.30 -7.69 -22.86
CA ALA A 219 3.76 -6.82 -21.82
C ALA A 219 2.25 -6.62 -21.99
N SER A 220 1.56 -6.38 -20.88
CA SER A 220 0.16 -5.98 -20.80
C SER A 220 -0.04 -4.86 -19.78
N LEU A 221 -1.23 -4.27 -19.79
CA LEU A 221 -1.68 -3.35 -18.76
C LEU A 221 -2.83 -3.99 -17.97
N MET A 222 -2.54 -4.49 -16.77
CA MET A 222 -3.56 -5.03 -15.89
C MET A 222 -4.50 -3.89 -15.49
N HIS A 223 -5.79 -4.01 -15.82
CA HIS A 223 -6.76 -2.94 -15.61
C HIS A 223 -7.86 -3.36 -14.65
N PHE A 224 -7.86 -2.76 -13.45
CA PHE A 224 -8.80 -3.05 -12.37
C PHE A 224 -9.96 -2.06 -12.38
N GLN A 225 -10.67 -1.95 -13.50
CA GLN A 225 -11.73 -0.95 -13.67
C GLN A 225 -12.98 -1.23 -12.80
N ARG A 226 -13.33 -2.51 -12.64
CA ARG A 226 -14.56 -2.94 -11.94
C ARG A 226 -14.42 -2.87 -10.42
N ARG A 227 -13.29 -3.42 -9.92
CA ARG A 227 -13.01 -3.62 -8.50
C ARG A 227 -14.23 -4.19 -7.74
N SER A 228 -14.35 -3.97 -6.43
CA SER A 228 -15.51 -4.43 -5.65
C SER A 228 -16.79 -3.62 -5.96
N LEU A 229 -17.96 -4.17 -5.60
CA LEU A 229 -19.23 -3.44 -5.71
C LEU A 229 -19.22 -2.11 -4.93
N GLU A 230 -18.62 -2.08 -3.74
CA GLU A 230 -18.45 -0.86 -2.95
C GLU A 230 -17.65 0.20 -3.70
N GLN A 231 -16.52 -0.17 -4.30
CA GLN A 231 -15.70 0.74 -5.11
C GLN A 231 -16.43 1.20 -6.36
N PHE A 232 -17.20 0.32 -7.01
CA PHE A 232 -18.07 0.71 -8.11
C PHE A 232 -19.08 1.78 -7.70
N VAL A 233 -19.78 1.61 -6.57
CA VAL A 233 -20.73 2.61 -6.04
C VAL A 233 -20.02 3.95 -5.76
N LYS A 234 -18.84 3.93 -5.13
CA LYS A 234 -18.02 5.15 -4.92
C LYS A 234 -17.69 5.84 -6.24
N ARG A 235 -17.31 5.09 -7.28
CA ARG A 235 -17.07 5.61 -8.63
C ARG A 235 -18.31 6.26 -9.23
N VAL A 236 -19.50 5.64 -9.09
CA VAL A 236 -20.77 6.24 -9.55
C VAL A 236 -21.03 7.59 -8.87
N LEU A 237 -20.79 7.68 -7.55
CA LEU A 237 -20.98 8.93 -6.80
C LEU A 237 -20.02 10.04 -7.25
N ASN A 238 -18.81 9.68 -7.66
CA ASN A 238 -17.80 10.63 -8.16
C ASN A 238 -18.03 11.04 -9.62
N ARG A 239 -18.62 10.16 -10.45
CA ARG A 239 -18.90 10.39 -11.88
C ARG A 239 -20.34 10.83 -12.12
N LYS A 240 -20.66 12.06 -11.67
CA LYS A 240 -22.00 12.67 -11.82
C LYS A 240 -22.45 12.84 -13.28
N ASP A 241 -21.52 12.76 -14.22
CA ASP A 241 -21.74 12.79 -15.67
C ASP A 241 -22.25 11.45 -16.25
N LEU A 242 -22.15 10.34 -15.49
CA LEU A 242 -22.57 9.01 -15.92
C LEU A 242 -23.80 8.53 -15.12
N GLN A 243 -24.74 7.89 -15.81
CA GLN A 243 -25.79 7.09 -15.17
C GLN A 243 -25.41 5.62 -15.23
N LEU A 244 -24.82 5.12 -14.15
CA LEU A 244 -24.40 3.73 -14.01
C LEU A 244 -25.41 2.94 -13.16
N THR A 245 -25.68 1.71 -13.57
CA THR A 245 -26.60 0.77 -12.92
C THR A 245 -25.86 -0.46 -12.41
N LEU A 246 -26.51 -1.27 -11.57
CA LEU A 246 -25.94 -2.55 -11.15
C LEU A 246 -25.74 -3.50 -12.34
N SER A 247 -26.61 -3.43 -13.35
CA SER A 247 -26.44 -4.18 -14.59
C SER A 247 -25.13 -3.79 -15.28
N ASP A 248 -24.75 -2.52 -15.27
CA ASP A 248 -23.47 -2.10 -15.83
C ASP A 248 -22.29 -2.77 -15.14
N HIS A 249 -22.33 -2.93 -13.81
CA HIS A 249 -21.34 -3.70 -13.06
C HIS A 249 -21.32 -5.19 -13.42
N GLN A 250 -22.48 -5.78 -13.72
CA GLN A 250 -22.65 -7.22 -13.96
C GLN A 250 -22.50 -7.66 -15.43
N LEU A 251 -22.60 -6.74 -16.41
CA LEU A 251 -22.66 -7.03 -17.84
C LEU A 251 -21.45 -7.82 -18.37
N ALA A 252 -20.26 -7.58 -17.83
CA ALA A 252 -19.06 -8.33 -18.16
C ALA A 252 -18.22 -8.46 -16.88
N GLN A 253 -18.27 -9.66 -16.29
CA GLN A 253 -17.63 -9.94 -14.99
C GLN A 253 -16.12 -10.03 -15.10
N TRP A 254 -15.58 -10.40 -16.27
CA TRP A 254 -14.15 -10.58 -16.57
C TRP A 254 -13.44 -11.51 -15.56
N ASN A 255 -14.15 -12.52 -15.07
CA ASN A 255 -13.62 -13.51 -14.13
C ASN A 255 -13.25 -14.83 -14.84
N ASP A 256 -12.82 -14.77 -16.11
CA ASP A 256 -12.71 -15.93 -16.99
C ASP A 256 -11.46 -16.79 -16.71
N ILE A 257 -10.32 -16.15 -16.45
CA ILE A 257 -9.01 -16.80 -16.25
C ILE A 257 -8.47 -16.40 -14.90
N GLU A 258 -8.13 -17.38 -14.06
CA GLU A 258 -7.43 -17.16 -12.79
C GLU A 258 -5.92 -17.02 -13.00
N ASP A 259 -5.37 -15.93 -12.47
CA ASP A 259 -3.97 -15.58 -12.53
C ASP A 259 -3.53 -15.00 -11.17
N THR A 260 -2.84 -15.83 -10.39
CA THR A 260 -2.36 -15.47 -9.06
C THR A 260 -0.95 -14.91 -9.07
N VAL A 261 -0.23 -14.94 -10.20
CA VAL A 261 1.17 -14.51 -10.27
C VAL A 261 1.39 -13.08 -9.75
N PRO A 262 0.52 -12.08 -10.05
CA PRO A 262 0.71 -10.73 -9.51
C PRO A 262 0.71 -10.65 -7.97
N ARG A 263 0.11 -11.62 -7.26
CA ARG A 263 0.13 -11.70 -5.78
C ARG A 263 1.52 -11.82 -5.20
N GLU A 264 2.47 -12.38 -5.94
CA GLU A 264 3.85 -12.58 -5.49
C GLU A 264 4.54 -11.23 -5.19
N LYS A 265 4.09 -10.14 -5.81
CA LYS A 265 4.62 -8.78 -5.59
C LYS A 265 4.04 -8.09 -4.35
N THR A 266 3.06 -8.68 -3.66
CA THR A 266 2.41 -8.02 -2.52
C THR A 266 3.41 -7.66 -1.42
N SER A 267 4.29 -8.58 -1.02
CA SER A 267 5.29 -8.29 0.01
C SER A 267 6.24 -7.15 -0.37
N ASP A 268 6.70 -7.13 -1.62
CA ASP A 268 7.61 -6.10 -2.11
C ASP A 268 6.94 -4.73 -2.13
N VAL A 269 5.68 -4.68 -2.57
CA VAL A 269 4.86 -3.47 -2.55
C VAL A 269 4.62 -3.00 -1.12
N LEU A 270 4.23 -3.86 -0.19
CA LEU A 270 4.02 -3.45 1.21
C LEU A 270 5.31 -2.97 1.87
N ARG A 271 6.45 -3.60 1.55
CA ARG A 271 7.79 -3.15 2.00
C ARG A 271 8.12 -1.75 1.48
N TRP A 272 7.75 -1.45 0.24
CA TRP A 272 7.91 -0.12 -0.34
C TRP A 272 6.98 0.91 0.33
N VAL A 273 5.74 0.53 0.64
CA VAL A 273 4.74 1.43 1.25
C VAL A 273 5.06 1.76 2.71
N ARG A 274 5.64 0.83 3.47
CA ARG A 274 5.96 1.02 4.90
C ARG A 274 6.72 2.33 5.19
N PRO A 275 7.89 2.63 4.58
CA PRO A 275 8.61 3.87 4.85
C PRO A 275 7.80 5.13 4.49
N VAL A 276 6.94 5.08 3.46
CA VAL A 276 6.01 6.19 3.14
C VAL A 276 5.11 6.48 4.34
N ILE A 277 4.45 5.44 4.85
CA ILE A 277 3.51 5.57 5.97
C ILE A 277 4.24 6.04 7.23
N THR A 278 5.40 5.46 7.54
CA THR A 278 6.21 5.84 8.71
C THR A 278 6.63 7.31 8.63
N ALA A 279 7.16 7.78 7.50
CA ALA A 279 7.59 9.16 7.32
C ALA A 279 6.42 10.17 7.31
N GLY A 280 5.29 9.79 6.73
CA GLY A 280 4.05 10.55 6.80
C GLY A 280 3.60 10.74 8.25
N ALA A 281 3.56 9.65 9.02
CA ALA A 281 3.17 9.70 10.43
C ALA A 281 4.17 10.49 11.28
N MET A 282 5.48 10.37 11.01
CA MET A 282 6.50 11.19 11.66
C MET A 282 6.29 12.68 11.41
N THR A 283 5.92 13.06 10.17
CA THR A 283 5.61 14.45 9.81
C THR A 283 4.39 14.95 10.59
N VAL A 284 3.32 14.16 10.63
CA VAL A 284 2.11 14.46 11.40
C VAL A 284 2.42 14.66 12.88
N LEU A 285 3.16 13.72 13.50
CA LEU A 285 3.52 13.82 14.91
C LEU A 285 4.38 15.07 15.18
N GLU A 286 5.30 15.41 14.28
CA GLU A 286 6.12 16.62 14.41
C GLU A 286 5.30 17.91 14.31
N GLU A 287 4.30 17.95 13.43
CA GLU A 287 3.36 19.07 13.34
C GLU A 287 2.51 19.22 14.60
N MET A 288 2.04 18.10 15.16
CA MET A 288 1.27 18.07 16.41
C MET A 288 2.05 18.63 17.60
N ARG A 289 3.39 18.51 17.63
CA ARG A 289 4.23 19.08 18.70
C ARG A 289 4.07 20.60 18.85
N ARG A 290 3.62 21.30 17.80
CA ARG A 290 3.34 22.74 17.89
C ARG A 290 2.12 23.05 18.74
N GLN A 291 1.14 22.14 18.78
CA GLN A 291 -0.09 22.26 19.55
C GLN A 291 0.03 21.58 20.92
N HIS A 292 0.89 20.56 21.01
CA HIS A 292 1.18 19.77 22.21
C HIS A 292 2.66 19.89 22.56
N PRO A 293 3.11 20.88 23.33
CA PRO A 293 4.53 21.03 23.64
C PRO A 293 5.06 19.87 24.49
N PRO A 294 6.31 19.40 24.29
CA PRO A 294 6.91 18.36 25.12
C PRO A 294 6.91 18.69 26.61
N ILE A 295 6.69 17.68 27.45
CA ILE A 295 6.67 17.77 28.90
C ILE A 295 8.12 17.93 29.41
N PRO A 296 8.47 19.03 30.09
CA PRO A 296 9.82 19.23 30.60
C PRO A 296 10.20 18.18 31.66
N GLY A 297 11.41 17.63 31.55
CA GLY A 297 11.98 16.74 32.57
C GLY A 297 11.50 15.28 32.54
N LEU A 298 10.61 14.92 31.60
CA LEU A 298 10.30 13.52 31.34
C LEU A 298 11.44 12.89 30.55
N THR A 299 12.27 12.07 31.21
CA THR A 299 13.43 11.41 30.61
C THR A 299 13.34 9.90 30.75
N PRO A 300 13.97 9.13 29.84
CA PRO A 300 13.92 7.68 29.91
C PRO A 300 14.51 7.18 31.25
N PRO A 301 13.87 6.18 31.89
CA PRO A 301 14.34 5.68 33.17
C PRO A 301 15.70 4.98 33.00
N SER A 302 16.51 5.01 34.06
CA SER A 302 17.70 4.16 34.13
C SER A 302 17.30 2.69 33.99
N THR A 303 18.09 1.93 33.25
CA THR A 303 17.80 0.52 32.97
C THR A 303 17.69 -0.25 34.28
N ARG A 304 16.48 -0.71 34.60
CA ARG A 304 16.22 -1.68 35.67
C ARG A 304 16.00 -3.05 35.04
N GLN A 305 16.02 -4.08 35.87
CA GLN A 305 15.88 -5.46 35.38
C GLN A 305 14.50 -5.71 34.76
N ASN A 306 13.43 -5.26 35.42
CA ASN A 306 12.05 -5.50 34.98
C ASN A 306 11.29 -4.19 34.70
N PRO A 307 10.49 -4.13 33.61
CA PRO A 307 9.56 -3.02 33.36
C PRO A 307 8.44 -3.00 34.41
N ALA A 308 7.98 -1.80 34.79
CA ALA A 308 6.86 -1.60 35.70
C ALA A 308 5.55 -1.27 34.95
N GLY A 309 5.62 -0.83 33.69
CA GLY A 309 4.44 -0.45 32.91
C GLY A 309 3.81 -1.56 32.06
N PHE A 310 4.58 -2.61 31.73
CA PHE A 310 4.15 -3.65 30.79
C PHE A 310 4.75 -5.03 31.11
N ARG A 311 4.23 -6.06 30.43
CA ARG A 311 4.77 -7.43 30.42
C ARG A 311 5.01 -7.90 29.00
N VAL A 312 5.98 -8.80 28.84
CA VAL A 312 6.30 -9.43 27.56
C VAL A 312 6.07 -10.94 27.68
N PHE A 313 5.53 -11.53 26.63
CA PHE A 313 5.29 -12.97 26.51
C PHE A 313 5.82 -13.47 25.17
N SER A 314 6.54 -14.58 25.14
CA SER A 314 6.81 -15.26 23.88
C SER A 314 5.53 -15.96 23.41
N LEU A 315 5.25 -15.90 22.11
CA LEU A 315 4.03 -16.44 21.51
C LEU A 315 4.36 -17.65 20.62
N HIS A 316 3.72 -18.78 20.90
CA HIS A 316 3.96 -20.04 20.18
C HIS A 316 2.64 -20.61 19.66
N PRO A 317 2.56 -21.06 18.40
CA PRO A 317 1.47 -21.91 17.93
C PRO A 317 1.28 -23.12 18.84
N LYS A 318 0.02 -23.50 19.14
CA LYS A 318 -0.30 -24.56 20.10
C LYS A 318 0.32 -25.92 19.74
N ASP A 319 0.39 -26.24 18.45
CA ASP A 319 0.91 -27.52 17.96
C ASP A 319 2.46 -27.55 17.85
N ALA A 320 3.17 -26.72 18.61
CA ALA A 320 4.63 -26.60 18.62
C ALA A 320 5.24 -26.32 17.23
N ARG A 321 4.50 -25.60 16.39
CA ARG A 321 4.93 -25.14 15.08
C ARG A 321 5.72 -23.84 15.20
N HIS A 322 6.60 -23.58 14.25
CA HIS A 322 7.55 -22.48 14.34
C HIS A 322 7.10 -21.34 13.40
N PRO A 323 6.68 -20.18 13.93
CA PRO A 323 6.43 -19.01 13.11
C PRO A 323 7.77 -18.43 12.63
N GLY A 324 7.82 -18.00 11.38
CA GLY A 324 8.96 -17.33 10.79
C GLY A 324 8.54 -16.34 9.71
N LEU A 325 9.52 -15.76 9.03
CA LEU A 325 9.29 -14.78 7.97
C LEU A 325 9.67 -15.35 6.60
N VAL A 326 8.75 -15.24 5.65
CA VAL A 326 9.02 -15.50 4.22
C VAL A 326 8.66 -14.22 3.47
N ASN A 327 9.65 -13.54 2.89
CA ASN A 327 9.49 -12.23 2.26
C ASN A 327 8.79 -11.21 3.19
N ASP A 328 9.18 -11.17 4.46
CA ASP A 328 8.58 -10.37 5.54
C ASP A 328 7.10 -10.69 5.88
N LEU A 329 6.47 -11.67 5.22
CA LEU A 329 5.18 -12.19 5.65
C LEU A 329 5.39 -13.21 6.79
N LEU A 330 4.61 -13.06 7.85
CA LEU A 330 4.59 -14.00 8.95
C LEU A 330 3.92 -15.31 8.50
N GLN A 331 4.64 -16.42 8.59
CA GLN A 331 4.23 -17.72 8.07
C GLN A 331 4.59 -18.85 9.05
N ASP A 332 3.77 -19.90 9.06
CA ASP A 332 4.06 -21.14 9.76
C ASP A 332 5.07 -21.97 8.96
N LEU A 333 6.26 -22.20 9.50
CA LEU A 333 7.32 -22.98 8.86
C LEU A 333 7.24 -24.49 9.15
N GLY A 334 6.25 -24.95 9.91
CA GLY A 334 6.08 -26.36 10.28
C GLY A 334 6.97 -26.82 11.44
N SER A 335 7.43 -28.07 11.39
CA SER A 335 8.21 -28.73 12.47
C SER A 335 9.71 -28.44 12.39
N ALA A 336 10.34 -28.32 13.57
CA ALA A 336 11.70 -27.83 13.85
C ALA A 336 12.90 -28.43 13.07
N GLU A 337 12.72 -29.45 12.23
CA GLU A 337 13.83 -30.13 11.55
C GLU A 337 14.37 -29.37 10.31
N GLN A 338 13.76 -28.25 9.93
CA GLN A 338 14.28 -27.38 8.87
C GLN A 338 14.34 -25.92 9.31
N GLN A 339 15.58 -25.43 9.45
CA GLN A 339 16.02 -24.04 9.56
C GLN A 339 15.85 -23.37 10.93
N GLY A 340 16.98 -22.99 11.51
CA GLY A 340 17.07 -22.44 12.86
C GLY A 340 16.69 -20.96 12.95
N GLY A 341 16.03 -20.62 14.06
CA GLY A 341 16.49 -19.57 14.98
C GLY A 341 16.47 -18.09 14.57
N GLU A 342 16.06 -17.69 13.36
CA GLU A 342 16.23 -16.28 12.96
C GLU A 342 15.14 -15.31 13.43
N PHE A 343 13.95 -15.77 13.82
CA PHE A 343 12.83 -14.91 14.22
C PHE A 343 11.99 -15.52 15.34
N GLN A 344 11.63 -14.73 16.35
CA GLN A 344 10.73 -15.13 17.42
C GLN A 344 9.63 -14.09 17.63
N LEU A 345 8.40 -14.58 17.81
CA LEU A 345 7.20 -13.76 17.97
C LEU A 345 6.89 -13.56 19.47
N PHE A 346 6.49 -12.34 19.81
CA PHE A 346 6.18 -11.93 21.17
C PHE A 346 4.88 -11.12 21.23
N LEU A 347 4.30 -11.05 22.43
CA LEU A 347 3.26 -10.13 22.80
C LEU A 347 3.77 -9.17 23.86
N ILE A 348 3.46 -7.89 23.71
CA ILE A 348 3.56 -6.91 24.78
C ILE A 348 2.17 -6.53 25.28
N GLN A 349 2.01 -6.45 26.60
CA GLN A 349 0.77 -6.06 27.26
C GLN A 349 1.02 -4.96 28.29
N SER A 350 0.22 -3.90 28.20
CA SER A 350 0.19 -2.85 29.21
C SER A 350 -0.44 -3.37 30.51
N LEU A 351 0.11 -2.98 31.66
CA LEU A 351 -0.49 -3.35 32.95
C LEU A 351 -1.81 -2.60 33.23
N ILE A 352 -2.05 -1.47 32.55
CA ILE A 352 -3.29 -0.69 32.65
C ILE A 352 -4.39 -1.28 31.77
N HIS A 353 -4.00 -1.88 30.63
CA HIS A 353 -4.91 -2.48 29.64
C HIS A 353 -4.55 -3.96 29.38
N PRO A 354 -4.71 -4.85 30.37
CA PRO A 354 -4.31 -6.26 30.26
C PRO A 354 -5.14 -7.06 29.25
N GLU A 355 -6.26 -6.53 28.78
CA GLU A 355 -7.11 -7.12 27.74
C GLU A 355 -6.53 -6.97 26.32
N ALA A 356 -5.65 -5.98 26.12
CA ALA A 356 -5.02 -5.69 24.84
C ALA A 356 -3.60 -6.26 24.78
N ALA A 357 -3.25 -6.85 23.65
CA ALA A 357 -1.90 -7.33 23.38
C ALA A 357 -1.44 -6.89 22.00
N PHE A 358 -0.15 -6.61 21.88
CA PHE A 358 0.46 -6.12 20.64
C PHE A 358 1.57 -7.08 20.24
N LEU A 359 1.52 -7.58 19.00
CA LEU A 359 2.53 -8.52 18.52
C LEU A 359 3.77 -7.77 18.07
N PHE A 360 4.95 -8.30 18.37
CA PHE A 360 6.20 -7.85 17.77
C PHE A 360 7.15 -9.03 17.58
N GLY A 361 8.19 -8.84 16.77
CA GLY A 361 9.16 -9.88 16.44
C GLY A 361 10.59 -9.46 16.74
N LEU A 362 11.41 -10.40 17.20
CA LEU A 362 12.86 -10.21 17.36
C LEU A 362 13.63 -11.19 16.49
N ASP A 363 14.81 -10.78 16.03
CA ASP A 363 15.83 -11.70 15.52
C ASP A 363 16.66 -12.34 16.64
N GLU A 364 17.56 -13.25 16.26
CA GLU A 364 18.50 -13.95 17.17
C GLU A 364 19.43 -13.00 17.97
N LYS A 365 19.49 -11.71 17.59
CA LYS A 365 20.34 -10.67 18.19
C LYS A 365 19.50 -9.64 18.96
N ASP A 366 18.28 -9.99 19.33
CA ASP A 366 17.28 -9.15 20.00
C ASP A 366 16.94 -7.86 19.21
N ARG A 367 17.11 -7.84 17.90
CA ARG A 367 16.72 -6.69 17.07
C ARG A 367 15.27 -6.83 16.67
N ILE A 368 14.51 -5.74 16.80
CA ILE A 368 13.13 -5.71 16.35
C ILE A 368 13.10 -5.89 14.83
N ARG A 369 12.31 -6.87 14.40
CA ARG A 369 12.03 -7.17 13.00
C ARG A 369 10.55 -6.93 12.76
N ASP A 370 10.24 -5.93 11.94
CA ASP A 370 8.89 -5.74 11.44
C ASP A 370 8.51 -6.84 10.45
N PHE A 371 7.23 -7.12 10.36
CA PHE A 371 6.64 -8.15 9.50
C PHE A 371 5.25 -7.71 9.02
N PHE A 372 4.71 -8.45 8.08
CA PHE A 372 3.34 -8.29 7.59
C PHE A 372 2.52 -9.52 7.97
N ILE A 373 1.25 -9.29 8.29
CA ILE A 373 0.26 -10.37 8.41
C ILE A 373 -0.66 -10.22 7.19
N LEU A 374 -0.86 -11.30 6.44
CA LEU A 374 -1.68 -11.23 5.24
C LEU A 374 -3.12 -10.86 5.62
N HIS A 375 -3.76 -9.99 4.84
CA HIS A 375 -5.08 -9.40 5.14
C HIS A 375 -5.14 -8.48 6.37
N ASP A 376 -4.02 -8.22 7.05
CA ASP A 376 -3.89 -7.14 8.03
C ASP A 376 -3.37 -5.90 7.31
N GLY A 377 -4.16 -4.82 7.29
CA GLY A 377 -3.83 -3.58 6.57
C GLY A 377 -2.75 -2.74 7.25
N ARG A 378 -2.33 -3.12 8.46
CA ARG A 378 -1.31 -2.41 9.23
C ARG A 378 0.09 -2.81 8.77
N LEU A 379 0.98 -1.83 8.68
CA LEU A 379 2.33 -2.03 8.13
C LEU A 379 3.42 -2.06 9.20
N THR A 380 3.09 -1.76 10.45
CA THR A 380 4.01 -1.87 11.58
C THR A 380 3.95 -3.27 12.18
N GLY A 381 5.09 -3.78 12.65
CA GLY A 381 5.17 -5.00 13.48
C GLY A 381 4.72 -4.74 14.91
N LEU A 382 3.59 -4.04 15.10
CA LEU A 382 2.93 -3.82 16.39
C LEU A 382 1.38 -3.92 16.33
N PRO A 383 0.79 -4.90 15.62
CA PRO A 383 -0.67 -4.99 15.50
C PRO A 383 -1.33 -5.36 16.83
N ARG A 384 -2.43 -4.66 17.16
CA ARG A 384 -3.29 -4.92 18.33
C ARG A 384 -4.21 -6.12 18.13
N TYR A 385 -4.29 -6.96 19.15
CA TYR A 385 -5.23 -8.08 19.31
C TYR A 385 -5.85 -8.09 20.71
N ASP A 386 -7.10 -8.55 20.80
CA ASP A 386 -7.75 -8.93 22.05
C ASP A 386 -7.34 -10.38 22.38
N ILE A 387 -6.97 -10.63 23.64
CA ILE A 387 -6.69 -11.99 24.13
C ILE A 387 -7.99 -12.64 24.59
N LEU A 388 -8.32 -13.79 24.01
CA LEU A 388 -9.50 -14.57 24.38
C LEU A 388 -9.08 -15.91 24.98
N PRO A 389 -9.50 -16.25 26.22
CA PRO A 389 -9.23 -17.55 26.79
C PRO A 389 -10.00 -18.63 26.02
N VAL A 390 -9.39 -19.80 25.85
CA VAL A 390 -10.08 -20.99 25.33
C VAL A 390 -10.30 -22.01 26.45
N ILE A 391 -11.08 -23.06 26.19
CA ILE A 391 -11.43 -24.09 27.18
C ILE A 391 -10.17 -24.75 27.78
N GLU A 392 -9.12 -24.86 26.98
CA GLU A 392 -7.81 -25.34 27.42
C GLU A 392 -7.05 -24.21 28.12
N GLN A 393 -6.79 -24.37 29.43
CA GLN A 393 -6.32 -23.31 30.33
C GLN A 393 -4.97 -22.67 29.95
N THR A 394 -4.17 -23.31 29.11
CA THR A 394 -2.83 -22.83 28.72
C THR A 394 -2.78 -22.17 27.35
N ALA A 395 -3.90 -22.15 26.62
CA ALA A 395 -3.98 -21.61 25.27
C ALA A 395 -4.86 -20.35 25.22
N ILE A 396 -4.59 -19.50 24.23
CA ILE A 396 -5.35 -18.29 23.93
C ILE A 396 -5.69 -18.22 22.45
N ALA A 397 -6.77 -17.53 22.11
CA ALA A 397 -7.05 -17.08 20.76
C ALA A 397 -6.77 -15.59 20.66
N LEU A 398 -6.17 -15.16 19.54
CA LEU A 398 -5.90 -13.75 19.27
C LEU A 398 -6.92 -13.24 18.26
N ARG A 399 -7.75 -12.29 18.68
CA ARG A 399 -8.77 -11.68 17.81
C ARG A 399 -8.38 -10.25 17.48
N GLN A 400 -8.37 -9.88 16.20
CA GLN A 400 -8.15 -8.50 15.79
C GLN A 400 -9.21 -7.61 16.45
N HIS A 401 -8.77 -6.51 17.06
CA HIS A 401 -9.66 -5.62 17.81
C HIS A 401 -10.83 -5.13 16.93
N GLY A 402 -12.06 -5.16 17.47
CA GLY A 402 -13.28 -4.78 16.74
C GLY A 402 -13.77 -5.81 15.69
N GLY A 403 -12.98 -6.84 15.36
CA GLY A 403 -13.34 -7.87 14.39
C GLY A 403 -13.99 -9.09 15.03
N GLN A 404 -15.33 -9.18 15.03
CA GLN A 404 -16.04 -10.31 15.65
C GLN A 404 -15.66 -11.70 15.09
N LYS A 405 -15.13 -11.77 13.86
CA LYS A 405 -14.73 -13.02 13.19
C LYS A 405 -13.28 -13.02 12.71
N ARG A 406 -12.46 -12.07 13.21
CA ARG A 406 -11.10 -11.90 12.72
C ARG A 406 -10.07 -12.45 13.68
N PHE A 407 -9.83 -13.76 13.61
CA PHE A 407 -8.87 -14.46 14.46
C PHE A 407 -7.56 -14.67 13.73
N LEU A 408 -6.44 -14.45 14.42
CA LEU A 408 -5.12 -14.76 13.87
C LEU A 408 -5.03 -16.27 13.64
N CYS A 409 -4.81 -16.65 12.39
CA CYS A 409 -4.72 -18.05 11.98
C CYS A 409 -3.26 -18.37 11.58
N SER A 410 -2.81 -19.58 11.90
CA SER A 410 -1.51 -20.15 11.51
C SER A 410 -1.72 -21.47 10.76
N PRO A 411 -2.28 -21.45 9.54
CA PRO A 411 -2.33 -22.67 8.74
C PRO A 411 -0.90 -23.15 8.43
N PRO A 412 -0.62 -24.47 8.49
CA PRO A 412 0.73 -24.96 8.27
C PRO A 412 1.18 -24.62 6.84
N THR A 413 2.41 -24.13 6.69
CA THR A 413 3.02 -23.76 5.40
C THR A 413 2.32 -22.63 4.63
N GLU A 414 1.43 -21.86 5.27
CA GLU A 414 0.72 -20.74 4.65
C GLU A 414 0.94 -19.44 5.45
N PRO A 415 0.89 -18.25 4.80
CA PRO A 415 0.94 -16.98 5.51
C PRO A 415 -0.18 -16.86 6.55
N MET A 416 0.19 -16.34 7.72
CA MET A 416 -0.75 -16.02 8.78
C MET A 416 -1.69 -14.91 8.35
N ALA A 417 -2.96 -15.01 8.75
CA ALA A 417 -4.01 -14.06 8.38
C ALA A 417 -5.08 -13.94 9.46
N PRO A 418 -5.67 -12.74 9.69
CA PRO A 418 -6.71 -12.54 10.68
C PRO A 418 -8.12 -12.77 10.14
N ASP A 419 -8.35 -13.39 8.97
CA ASP A 419 -9.71 -13.46 8.37
C ASP A 419 -9.95 -14.78 7.60
N ARG A 420 -9.87 -15.92 8.30
CA ARG A 420 -10.25 -17.22 7.73
C ARG A 420 -11.67 -17.59 8.16
N GLN A 421 -12.52 -17.89 7.18
CA GLN A 421 -13.95 -18.18 7.40
C GLN A 421 -14.21 -19.47 8.19
N ALA A 422 -13.37 -20.49 8.01
CA ALA A 422 -13.53 -21.78 8.67
C ALA A 422 -12.93 -21.74 10.08
N VAL A 423 -13.77 -21.95 11.10
CA VAL A 423 -13.37 -21.98 12.52
C VAL A 423 -12.29 -23.02 12.79
N SER A 424 -12.25 -24.12 12.02
CA SER A 424 -11.21 -25.15 12.12
C SER A 424 -9.82 -24.67 11.70
N LEU A 425 -9.70 -23.50 11.06
CA LEU A 425 -8.44 -22.88 10.67
C LEU A 425 -7.96 -21.85 11.71
N TRP A 426 -8.76 -21.56 12.73
CA TRP A 426 -8.37 -20.63 13.78
C TRP A 426 -7.30 -21.26 14.65
N GLU A 427 -6.20 -20.55 14.84
CA GLU A 427 -5.09 -21.03 15.65
C GLU A 427 -5.27 -20.63 17.11
N CYS A 428 -4.87 -21.53 17.99
CA CYS A 428 -4.64 -21.22 19.39
C CYS A 428 -3.14 -21.04 19.63
N PHE A 429 -2.79 -20.14 20.54
CA PHE A 429 -1.40 -19.85 20.88
C PHE A 429 -1.15 -20.11 22.35
N ILE A 430 0.08 -20.49 22.67
CA ILE A 430 0.60 -20.59 24.03
C ILE A 430 1.45 -19.34 24.28
N THR A 431 1.18 -18.66 25.40
CA THR A 431 1.97 -17.52 25.85
C THR A 431 2.81 -17.90 27.05
N ILE A 432 4.11 -17.55 27.01
CA ILE A 432 5.05 -17.80 28.11
C ILE A 432 5.62 -16.45 28.54
N PRO A 433 5.44 -16.01 29.81
CA PRO A 433 6.01 -14.76 30.31
C PRO A 433 7.53 -14.73 30.14
N GLN A 434 8.08 -13.58 29.76
CA GLN A 434 9.51 -13.37 29.53
C GLN A 434 10.03 -12.22 30.41
N GLU A 435 10.91 -12.54 31.38
CA GLU A 435 11.53 -11.53 32.25
C GLU A 435 12.66 -10.78 31.55
N THR A 436 13.33 -11.44 30.60
CA THR A 436 14.46 -10.92 29.82
C THR A 436 14.22 -11.13 28.34
N THR A 437 15.03 -10.46 27.51
CA THR A 437 15.14 -10.78 26.08
C THR A 437 15.70 -12.19 25.86
N PRO A 438 15.60 -12.78 24.65
CA PRO A 438 16.24 -14.05 24.31
C PRO A 438 17.73 -14.13 24.65
N SER A 439 18.50 -13.04 24.51
CA SER A 439 19.92 -13.02 24.92
C SER A 439 20.16 -12.89 26.43
N GLY A 440 19.10 -12.73 27.23
CA GLY A 440 19.18 -12.56 28.69
C GLY A 440 19.34 -11.11 29.15
N ALA A 441 19.20 -10.12 28.24
CA ALA A 441 19.25 -8.71 28.60
C ALA A 441 17.91 -8.21 29.18
N SER A 442 17.93 -7.07 29.87
CA SER A 442 16.70 -6.37 30.26
C SER A 442 15.94 -5.90 29.02
N TRP A 443 14.62 -6.03 29.00
CA TRP A 443 13.77 -5.43 27.96
C TRP A 443 13.99 -3.93 27.81
N LEU A 444 14.30 -3.23 28.91
CA LEU A 444 14.59 -1.80 28.93
C LEU A 444 15.94 -1.43 28.30
N SER A 445 16.73 -2.41 27.86
CA SER A 445 17.93 -2.15 27.04
C SER A 445 17.61 -1.84 25.58
N LEU A 446 16.40 -2.20 25.11
CA LEU A 446 15.93 -1.90 23.77
C LEU A 446 15.18 -0.55 23.78
N SER A 447 15.57 0.35 22.86
CA SER A 447 15.05 1.74 22.81
C SER A 447 13.52 1.83 22.87
N PRO A 448 12.74 1.04 22.09
CA PRO A 448 11.28 1.15 22.11
C PRO A 448 10.66 0.82 23.47
N PHE A 449 11.17 -0.19 24.15
CA PHE A 449 10.64 -0.60 25.45
C PHE A 449 11.07 0.35 26.57
N ASN A 450 12.25 0.97 26.46
CA ASN A 450 12.68 2.02 27.39
C ASN A 450 11.83 3.30 27.25
N LEU A 451 11.51 3.71 26.02
CA LEU A 451 10.60 4.82 25.76
C LEU A 451 9.17 4.52 26.18
N LEU A 452 8.69 3.30 25.96
CA LEU A 452 7.39 2.88 26.43
C LEU A 452 7.29 2.93 27.96
N GLU A 453 8.28 2.42 28.68
CA GLU A 453 8.33 2.49 30.15
C GLU A 453 8.29 3.94 30.65
N MET A 454 9.04 4.84 30.00
CA MET A 454 8.99 6.27 30.30
C MET A 454 7.57 6.83 30.14
N ALA A 455 6.90 6.48 29.04
CA ALA A 455 5.58 6.99 28.73
C ALA A 455 4.51 6.47 29.71
N LEU A 456 4.56 5.18 30.04
CA LEU A 456 3.63 4.54 30.98
C LEU A 456 3.89 4.92 32.44
N GLY A 457 5.10 5.37 32.77
CA GLY A 457 5.44 5.93 34.08
C GLY A 457 4.97 7.37 34.30
N ALA A 458 4.46 8.05 33.27
CA ALA A 458 3.95 9.40 33.40
C ALA A 458 2.69 9.43 34.30
N PRO A 459 2.53 10.45 35.18
CA PRO A 459 1.34 10.55 36.04
C PRO A 459 0.02 10.59 35.28
N THR A 460 0.03 11.19 34.09
CA THR A 460 -1.09 11.27 33.16
C THR A 460 -0.57 11.10 31.73
N PHE A 461 -1.17 10.19 30.96
CA PHE A 461 -0.83 9.96 29.56
C PHE A 461 -1.71 10.84 28.65
N THR A 462 -1.08 11.68 27.83
CA THR A 462 -1.76 12.64 26.94
C THR A 462 -1.05 12.76 25.59
N LEU A 463 -1.57 13.57 24.67
CA LEU A 463 -0.86 13.92 23.43
C LEU A 463 0.48 14.63 23.70
N ASP A 464 0.62 15.32 24.83
CA ASP A 464 1.90 15.92 25.25
C ASP A 464 2.94 14.84 25.60
N THR A 465 2.50 13.69 26.11
CA THR A 465 3.36 12.51 26.30
C THR A 465 3.88 12.00 24.95
N ILE A 466 2.98 11.79 23.98
CA ILE A 466 3.37 11.36 22.62
C ILE A 466 4.30 12.38 21.96
N SER A 467 4.04 13.68 22.11
CA SER A 467 4.90 14.77 21.64
C SER A 467 6.30 14.72 22.27
N THR A 468 6.38 14.39 23.56
CA THR A 468 7.66 14.24 24.26
C THR A 468 8.45 13.06 23.73
N LEU A 469 7.80 11.92 23.51
CA LEU A 469 8.42 10.74 22.89
C LEU A 469 8.90 11.07 21.47
N THR A 470 8.07 11.76 20.70
CA THR A 470 8.39 12.20 19.32
C THR A 470 9.65 13.08 19.30
N ALA A 471 9.80 13.96 20.28
CA ALA A 471 10.97 14.82 20.42
C ALA A 471 12.27 14.05 20.72
N ILE A 472 12.17 12.87 21.35
CA ILE A 472 13.31 12.02 21.68
C ILE A 472 13.64 11.08 20.51
N ASP A 473 12.62 10.35 20.03
CA ASP A 473 12.74 9.39 18.94
C ASP A 473 11.39 9.22 18.23
N ARG A 474 11.17 10.03 17.20
CA ARG A 474 9.95 10.03 16.38
C ARG A 474 9.67 8.70 15.67
N GLU A 475 10.69 7.99 15.21
CA GLU A 475 10.50 6.74 14.45
C GLU A 475 9.99 5.64 15.39
N THR A 476 10.65 5.49 16.54
CA THR A 476 10.20 4.58 17.59
C THR A 476 8.83 4.97 18.13
N THR A 477 8.52 6.26 18.21
CA THR A 477 7.19 6.74 18.64
C THR A 477 6.09 6.32 17.67
N VAL A 478 6.32 6.41 16.35
CA VAL A 478 5.38 5.92 15.34
C VAL A 478 5.19 4.41 15.47
N TRP A 479 6.28 3.65 15.65
CA TRP A 479 6.20 2.20 15.86
C TRP A 479 5.37 1.83 17.09
N LEU A 480 5.54 2.55 18.22
CA LEU A 480 4.79 2.36 19.46
C LEU A 480 3.36 2.93 19.42
N LEU A 481 3.02 3.75 18.42
CA LEU A 481 1.78 4.52 18.38
C LEU A 481 0.49 3.69 18.56
N PRO A 482 0.37 2.46 18.01
CA PRO A 482 -0.82 1.63 18.22
C PRO A 482 -1.06 1.31 19.70
N LEU A 483 0.02 1.10 20.45
CA LEU A 483 -0.02 0.84 21.89
C LEU A 483 -0.26 2.14 22.67
N LEU A 484 0.48 3.20 22.34
CA LEU A 484 0.35 4.51 23.00
C LEU A 484 -1.06 5.09 22.86
N ALA A 485 -1.69 4.94 21.70
CA ALA A 485 -3.03 5.45 21.44
C ALA A 485 -4.10 4.86 22.37
N LEU A 486 -3.89 3.64 22.88
CA LEU A 486 -4.80 2.99 23.83
C LEU A 486 -4.89 3.74 25.17
N HIS A 487 -3.83 4.46 25.54
CA HIS A 487 -3.74 5.20 26.78
C HIS A 487 -4.33 6.62 26.70
N LEU A 488 -4.72 7.07 25.50
CA LEU A 488 -5.35 8.38 25.32
C LEU A 488 -6.83 8.35 25.73
N GLN A 489 -7.29 9.46 26.30
CA GLN A 489 -8.73 9.68 26.48
C GLN A 489 -9.42 9.88 25.12
N ALA A 490 -10.71 9.55 25.04
CA ALA A 490 -11.46 9.56 23.78
C ALA A 490 -11.36 10.86 22.96
N PRO A 491 -11.34 12.09 23.55
CA PRO A 491 -11.13 13.31 22.77
C PRO A 491 -9.76 13.37 22.10
N GLN A 492 -8.70 13.00 22.83
CA GLN A 492 -7.31 12.99 22.36
C GLN A 492 -7.05 11.89 21.35
N TYR A 493 -7.67 10.72 21.52
CA TYR A 493 -7.62 9.65 20.51
C TYR A 493 -8.23 10.11 19.18
N ARG A 494 -9.40 10.79 19.22
CA ARG A 494 -10.03 11.33 18.01
C ARG A 494 -9.18 12.40 17.35
N GLU A 495 -8.52 13.24 18.14
CA GLU A 495 -7.58 14.24 17.64
C GLU A 495 -6.39 13.60 16.94
N LEU A 496 -5.71 12.63 17.59
CA LEU A 496 -4.63 11.86 16.96
C LEU A 496 -5.07 11.18 15.67
N HIS A 497 -6.22 10.50 15.70
CA HIS A 497 -6.77 9.81 14.54
C HIS A 497 -7.11 10.81 13.41
N SER A 498 -7.63 12.00 13.74
CA SER A 498 -7.93 13.04 12.75
C SER A 498 -6.64 13.60 12.13
N HIS A 499 -5.58 13.76 12.91
CA HIS A 499 -4.28 14.22 12.43
C HIS A 499 -3.60 13.19 11.52
N LEU A 500 -3.68 11.91 11.86
CA LEU A 500 -3.16 10.83 11.01
C LEU A 500 -3.95 10.68 9.71
N GLY A 501 -5.26 10.98 9.71
CA GLY A 501 -6.09 10.96 8.50
C GLY A 501 -6.01 9.62 7.77
N ALA A 502 -5.62 9.66 6.49
CA ALA A 502 -5.47 8.47 5.65
C ALA A 502 -4.30 7.54 6.07
N LEU A 503 -3.40 7.98 6.94
CA LEU A 503 -2.32 7.14 7.49
C LEU A 503 -2.82 6.24 8.63
N ALA A 504 -3.92 6.62 9.30
CA ALA A 504 -4.41 5.93 10.49
C ALA A 504 -4.64 4.42 10.28
N PRO A 505 -5.28 3.96 9.18
CA PRO A 505 -5.55 2.52 8.96
C PRO A 505 -4.29 1.64 8.84
N PHE A 506 -3.14 2.24 8.53
CA PHE A 506 -1.87 1.52 8.39
C PHE A 506 -1.11 1.40 9.72
N ILE A 507 -1.55 2.13 10.76
CA ILE A 507 -0.87 2.23 12.05
C ILE A 507 -1.78 1.76 13.18
N LEU A 508 -2.92 2.44 13.40
CA LEU A 508 -3.85 2.20 14.51
C LEU A 508 -4.78 1.02 14.21
#